data_AF-A3WZS2-F1
#
_entry.id   AF-A3WZS2-F1
#
_cell.length_a   1.000
_cell.length_b   1.000
_cell.length_c   1.000
_cell.angle_alpha   90.00
_cell.angle_beta   90.00
_cell.angle_gamma   90.00
#
_symmetry.space_group_name_H-M   'P 1'
#
loop_
_entity.id
_entity.type
_entity.pdbx_description
1 polymer ?
#
loop_
_entity_poly.entity_id
_entity_poly.type
_entity_poly.pdbx_seq_one_letter_code
_entity_poly.pdbx_strand_id
1 'polypeptide(L)' 'MLPLASRIGNSFAQWLSPQFGESIRIVVDTDRIDALASDRAALWERVSNAAFLTLNEKREAVGYAPIEGGDRLE' A
#
# COMPACT_ATOMS: atom_id res chain seq x y z
N MET A 1 4.07 -1.43 -16.51
CA MET A 1 4.47 -0.02 -16.25
C MET A 1 4.91 0.21 -14.81
N LEU A 2 4.19 -0.31 -13.80
CA LEU A 2 4.59 -0.14 -12.39
C LEU A 2 6.03 -0.59 -12.06
N PRO A 3 6.53 -1.76 -12.54
CA PRO A 3 7.91 -2.16 -12.24
C PRO A 3 8.96 -1.19 -12.79
N LEU A 4 8.70 -0.58 -13.95
CA LEU A 4 9.58 0.43 -14.54
C LEU A 4 9.53 1.74 -13.74
N ALA A 5 8.34 2.18 -13.33
CA ALA A 5 8.18 3.37 -12.50
C ALA A 5 8.90 3.20 -11.15
N SER A 6 8.80 2.03 -10.50
CA SER A 6 9.55 1.72 -9.29
C SER A 6 11.06 1.73 -9.52
N ARG A 7 11.54 1.18 -10.65
CA ARG A 7 12.97 1.22 -11.00
C ARG A 7 13.48 2.66 -11.15
N ILE A 8 12.71 3.51 -11.83
CA ILE A 8 13.04 4.93 -12.01
C ILE A 8 13.03 5.64 -10.64
N GLY A 9 12.01 5.41 -9.81
CA GLY A 9 11.94 5.95 -8.45
C GLY A 9 13.14 5.56 -7.59
N ASN A 10 13.59 4.31 -7.67
CA ASN A 10 14.79 3.83 -6.96
C ASN A 10 16.07 4.53 -7.45
N SER A 11 16.23 4.73 -8.77
CA SER A 11 17.36 5.47 -9.32
C SER A 11 17.38 6.94 -8.84
N PHE A 12 16.22 7.58 -8.76
CA PHE A 12 16.11 8.93 -8.20
C PHE A 12 16.41 8.96 -6.70
N ALA A 13 15.89 7.99 -5.94
CA ALA A 13 16.16 7.89 -4.51
C ALA A 13 17.66 7.76 -4.25
N GLN A 14 18.35 6.88 -5.00
CA GLN A 14 19.80 6.70 -4.92
C GLN A 14 20.58 7.97 -5.28
N TRP A 15 20.14 8.70 -6.32
CA TRP A 15 20.77 9.96 -6.70
C TRP A 15 20.58 11.06 -5.65
N LEU A 16 19.46 11.07 -4.93
CA LEU A 16 19.15 12.03 -3.86
C LEU A 16 19.76 11.66 -2.50
N SER A 17 20.11 10.38 -2.27
CA SER A 17 20.66 9.90 -0.99
C SER A 17 21.81 10.75 -0.42
N PRO A 18 22.78 11.26 -1.21
CA PRO A 18 23.88 12.06 -0.66
C PRO A 18 23.44 13.35 0.03
N GLN A 19 22.32 13.94 -0.41
CA GLN A 19 21.82 15.23 0.13
C GLN A 19 20.71 15.03 1.17
N PHE A 20 19.91 13.96 1.04
CA PHE A 20 18.70 13.76 1.83
C PHE A 20 18.77 12.56 2.79
N GLY A 21 19.90 11.87 2.83
CA GLY A 21 20.13 10.69 3.66
C GLY A 21 19.80 9.37 2.96
N GLU A 22 20.33 8.27 3.49
CA GLU A 22 20.23 6.93 2.89
C GLU A 22 18.83 6.30 2.99
N SER A 23 17.93 6.85 3.79
CA SER A 23 16.59 6.31 4.04
C SER A 23 15.49 6.88 3.13
N ILE A 24 15.84 7.73 2.16
CA ILE A 24 14.85 8.28 1.23
C ILE A 24 14.24 7.17 0.37
N ARG A 25 12.90 7.14 0.31
CA ARG A 25 12.14 6.21 -0.54
C ARG A 25 11.19 7.01 -1.42
N ILE A 26 11.22 6.69 -2.71
CA ILE A 26 10.29 7.23 -3.70
C ILE A 26 9.40 6.08 -4.14
N VAL A 27 8.11 6.21 -3.87
CA VAL A 27 7.11 5.18 -4.15
C VAL A 27 6.02 5.74 -5.06
N VAL A 28 5.50 4.89 -5.94
CA VAL A 28 4.36 5.24 -6.78
C VAL A 28 3.10 5.08 -5.95
N ASP A 29 2.29 6.14 -5.87
CA ASP A 29 0.95 6.05 -5.29
C ASP A 29 0.01 5.35 -6.29
N THR A 30 -0.20 4.05 -6.09
CA THR A 30 -1.05 3.22 -6.92
C THR A 30 -2.54 3.50 -6.74
N ASP A 31 -2.94 4.11 -5.63
CA ASP A 31 -4.33 4.42 -5.34
C ASP A 31 -4.85 5.57 -6.20
N ARG A 32 -3.93 6.42 -6.68
CA ARG A 32 -4.21 7.53 -7.61
C ARG A 32 -4.28 7.12 -9.07
N ILE A 33 -4.07 5.85 -9.39
CA ILE A 33 -4.12 5.35 -10.78
C ILE A 33 -5.52 4.79 -11.05
N ASP A 34 -6.29 5.46 -11.90
CA ASP A 34 -7.65 5.04 -12.28
C ASP A 34 -7.68 3.67 -12.95
N ALA A 35 -6.65 3.36 -13.75
CA ALA A 35 -6.52 2.05 -14.41
C ALA A 35 -6.35 0.88 -13.43
N LEU A 36 -6.01 1.14 -12.16
CA LEU A 36 -5.90 0.12 -11.10
C LEU A 36 -7.16 0.05 -10.22
N ALA A 37 -8.21 0.82 -10.52
CA ALA A 37 -9.41 0.85 -9.70
C ALA A 37 -10.13 -0.50 -9.62
N SER A 38 -10.16 -1.27 -10.73
CA SER A 38 -10.74 -2.62 -10.75
C SER A 38 -9.98 -3.59 -9.86
N ASP A 39 -8.65 -3.54 -9.88
CA ASP A 39 -7.80 -4.41 -9.07
C ASP A 39 -7.94 -4.08 -7.59
N ARG A 40 -8.05 -2.78 -7.24
CA ARG A 40 -8.37 -2.34 -5.88
C ARG A 40 -9.75 -2.82 -5.43
N ALA A 41 -10.77 -2.71 -6.27
CA ALA A 41 -12.11 -3.19 -5.94
C ALA A 41 -12.12 -4.70 -5.67
N ALA A 42 -11.43 -5.49 -6.51
CA ALA A 42 -11.30 -6.93 -6.32
C ALA A 42 -10.53 -7.28 -5.03
N LEU A 43 -9.49 -6.53 -4.68
CA LEU A 43 -8.77 -6.69 -3.41
C LEU A 43 -9.70 -6.40 -2.22
N TRP A 44 -10.41 -5.27 -2.25
CA TRP A 44 -11.32 -4.85 -1.20
C TRP A 44 -12.44 -5.86 -0.97
N GLU A 45 -13.01 -6.43 -2.04
CA GLU A 45 -14.03 -7.47 -1.95
C GLU A 45 -13.48 -8.73 -1.26
N ARG A 46 -12.30 -9.20 -1.65
CA ARG A 46 -11.66 -10.38 -1.04
C ARG A 46 -11.35 -10.16 0.45
N VAL A 47 -10.81 -9.00 0.82
CA VAL A 47 -10.49 -8.66 2.20
C VAL A 47 -11.75 -8.51 3.05
N SER A 48 -12.79 -7.87 2.52
CA SER A 48 -14.05 -7.68 3.23
C SER A 48 -14.73 -9.02 3.55
N ASN A 49 -14.70 -9.95 2.59
CA ASN A 49 -15.30 -11.28 2.71
C ASN A 49 -14.48 -12.28 3.55
N ALA A 50 -13.26 -11.94 3.96
CA ALA A 50 -12.43 -12.79 4.81
C ALA A 50 -12.95 -12.78 6.27
N ALA A 51 -13.82 -13.73 6.61
CA ALA A 51 -14.41 -13.83 7.95
C ALA A 51 -13.39 -14.19 9.06
N PHE A 52 -12.23 -14.71 8.69
CA PHE A 52 -11.16 -15.08 9.62
C PHE A 52 -10.23 -13.92 10.01
N LEU A 53 -10.40 -12.74 9.38
CA LEU A 53 -9.60 -11.56 9.68
C LEU A 53 -10.36 -10.62 10.61
N THR A 54 -9.67 -10.12 11.63
CA THR A 54 -10.12 -9.03 12.49
C THR A 54 -10.25 -7.72 11.70
N LEU A 55 -10.93 -6.73 12.27
CA LEU A 55 -11.10 -5.43 11.61
C LEU A 55 -9.75 -4.74 11.35
N ASN A 56 -8.80 -4.84 12.28
CA ASN A 56 -7.47 -4.25 12.12
C ASN A 56 -6.64 -4.96 11.04
N GLU A 57 -6.70 -6.29 10.95
CA GLU A 57 -6.03 -7.03 9.86
C GLU A 57 -6.62 -6.68 8.48
N LYS A 58 -7.96 -6.52 8.39
CA LYS A 58 -8.61 -6.05 7.16
C LYS A 58 -8.16 -4.64 6.78
N ARG A 59 -8.05 -3.73 7.75
CA ARG A 59 -7.61 -2.35 7.54
C ARG A 59 -6.16 -2.28 7.08
N GLU A 60 -5.28 -3.06 7.70
CA GLU A 60 -3.87 -3.13 7.30
C GLU A 60 -3.72 -3.64 5.86
N ALA A 61 -4.48 -4.68 5.48
CA ALA A 61 -4.45 -5.25 4.13
C ALA A 61 -4.86 -4.26 3.01
N VAL A 62 -5.62 -3.21 3.34
CA VAL A 62 -6.00 -2.13 2.41
C VAL A 62 -5.28 -0.80 2.67
N GLY A 63 -4.29 -0.78 3.58
CA GLY A 63 -3.43 0.39 3.81
C GLY A 63 -3.93 1.41 4.84
N TYR A 64 -4.92 1.07 5.67
CA TYR A 64 -5.39 1.93 6.77
C TYR A 64 -4.73 1.57 8.10
N ALA A 65 -4.53 2.58 8.95
CA ALA A 65 -4.04 2.41 10.32
C ALA A 65 -5.06 1.64 11.20
N PRO A 66 -4.58 0.86 12.19
CA PRO A 66 -5.46 0.14 13.12
C PRO A 66 -6.26 1.12 14.00
N ILE A 67 -7.36 0.63 14.55
CA ILE A 67 -8.19 1.34 15.53
C ILE A 67 -8.26 0.57 16.85
N GLU A 68 -8.53 1.29 17.93
CA GLU A 68 -8.67 0.69 19.25
C GLU A 68 -9.85 -0.28 19.30
N GLY A 69 -9.62 -1.49 19.80
CA GLY A 69 -10.65 -2.54 19.89
C GLY A 69 -10.94 -3.29 18.59
N GLY A 70 -10.19 -3.01 17.51
CA GLY A 70 -10.35 -3.66 16.19
C GLY A 70 -9.72 -5.05 16.05
N ASP A 71 -9.03 -5.55 17.07
CA ASP A 71 -8.33 -6.86 17.05
C ASP A 71 -9.23 -8.03 17.48
N ARG A 72 -10.55 -7.90 17.32
CA ARG A 72 -11.51 -8.95 17.66
C ARG A 72 -12.10 -9.57 16.39
N LEU A 73 -12.33 -10.88 16.43
CA LEU A 73 -13.16 -11.58 15.46
C LEU A 73 -14.60 -11.40 15.91
N GLU A 74 -15.41 -10.69 15.11
CA GLU A 74 -16.87 -10.67 15.27
C GLU A 74 -17.52 -11.89 14.64
#